data_AF-A0A820M1P8-F1
#
_entry.id   AF-A0A820M1P8-F1
#
_cell.length_a   1.000
_cell.length_b   1.000
_cell.length_c   1.000
_cell.angle_alpha   90.00
_cell.angle_beta   90.00
_cell.angle_gamma   90.00
#
_symmetry.space_group_name_H-M   'P 1'
#
loop_
_entity.id
_entity.type
_entity.pdbx_description
1 polymer ?
#
loop_
_entity_poly.entity_id
_entity_poly.type
_entity_poly.pdbx_seq_one_letter_code
_entity_poly.pdbx_strand_id
1 'polypeptide(L)'
;QPSAIVLAELLIDRQADYFSNLNRNNPNELKQKLLAYTSCLRQLANASNELQSATLIKRLKNEAWCLGYQTVERRSNNEKQRMFKIVSPNEIYLDDDHQCAIDLQPLLPPDESELTKLYEKFGAQWLSECVKRTLVHKGKVATSDRGNKLRDLIQYRLDMLFVNNRVNII
;
A
#
# COMPACT_ATOMS: atom_id res chain seq x y z
N GLN A 1 27.81 -15.98 -3.08
CA GLN A 1 26.63 -15.29 -2.52
C GLN A 1 25.99 -16.20 -1.48
N PRO A 2 25.41 -15.66 -0.39
CA PRO A 2 24.66 -16.48 0.58
C PRO A 2 23.45 -17.13 -0.12
N SER A 3 23.04 -18.32 0.34
CA SER A 3 21.84 -18.98 -0.21
C SER A 3 20.56 -18.25 0.22
N ALA A 4 19.47 -18.43 -0.54
CA ALA A 4 18.18 -17.82 -0.22
C ALA A 4 17.69 -18.17 1.20
N ILE A 5 17.93 -19.41 1.63
CA ILE A 5 17.54 -19.91 2.96
C ILE A 5 18.27 -19.14 4.06
N VAL A 6 19.60 -19.02 3.96
CA VAL A 6 20.41 -18.31 4.95
C VAL A 6 20.01 -16.85 5.01
N LEU A 7 19.75 -16.23 3.86
CA LEU A 7 19.33 -14.85 3.79
C LEU A 7 17.95 -14.61 4.43
N ALA A 8 16.99 -15.51 4.20
CA ALA A 8 15.67 -15.46 4.82
C ALA A 8 15.74 -15.60 6.36
N GLU A 9 16.50 -16.58 6.85
CA GLU A 9 16.71 -16.77 8.29
C GLU A 9 17.35 -15.51 8.93
N LEU A 10 18.36 -14.93 8.27
CA LEU A 10 18.99 -13.68 8.74
C LEU A 10 18.02 -12.51 8.80
N LEU A 11 17.19 -12.34 7.76
CA LEU A 11 16.20 -11.26 7.72
C LEU A 11 15.14 -11.41 8.83
N ILE A 12 14.78 -12.63 9.19
CA ILE A 12 13.82 -12.89 10.25
C ILE A 12 14.49 -12.70 11.63
N ASP A 13 15.60 -13.37 11.88
CA ASP A 13 16.17 -13.51 13.22
C ASP A 13 17.04 -12.33 13.64
N ARG A 14 17.63 -11.61 12.67
CA ARG A 14 18.64 -10.56 12.94
C ARG A 14 18.20 -9.15 12.58
N GLN A 15 16.99 -8.95 12.05
CA GLN A 15 16.54 -7.59 11.69
C GLN A 15 16.50 -6.64 12.90
N ALA A 16 16.05 -7.12 14.07
CA ALA A 16 15.95 -6.29 15.27
C ALA A 16 17.35 -5.83 15.73
N ASP A 17 18.30 -6.77 15.78
CA ASP A 17 19.70 -6.47 16.10
C ASP A 17 20.31 -5.51 15.07
N TYR A 18 20.01 -5.70 13.78
CA TYR A 18 20.54 -4.88 12.71
C TYR A 18 20.11 -3.42 12.80
N PHE A 19 18.83 -3.18 13.11
CA PHE A 19 18.30 -1.83 13.31
C PHE A 19 18.47 -1.31 14.74
N SER A 20 19.02 -2.11 15.65
CA SER A 20 19.38 -1.67 16.99
C SER A 20 20.46 -0.58 16.96
N ASN A 21 20.48 0.25 18.00
CA ASN A 21 21.58 1.19 18.30
C ASN A 21 21.94 2.16 17.16
N LEU A 22 20.95 2.68 16.44
CA LEU A 22 21.17 3.78 15.49
C LEU A 22 21.88 4.94 16.18
N ASN A 23 23.06 5.31 15.68
CA ASN A 23 23.82 6.43 16.20
C ASN A 23 23.09 7.72 15.85
N ARG A 24 22.53 8.36 16.88
CA ARG A 24 21.81 9.64 16.73
C ARG A 24 22.70 10.77 16.17
N ASN A 25 24.02 10.61 16.24
CA ASN A 25 24.99 11.56 15.71
C ASN A 25 25.32 11.34 14.23
N ASN A 26 24.85 10.23 13.63
CA ASN A 26 25.02 9.97 12.20
C ASN A 26 23.66 9.98 11.48
N PRO A 27 23.24 11.13 10.91
CA PRO A 27 21.96 11.24 10.22
C PRO A 27 21.83 10.32 8.99
N ASN A 28 22.96 9.82 8.45
CA ASN A 28 22.99 8.96 7.28
C ASN A 28 22.96 7.47 7.61
N GLU A 29 23.16 7.07 8.87
CA GLU A 29 23.26 5.64 9.23
C GLU A 29 21.98 4.88 8.91
N LEU A 30 20.82 5.44 9.28
CA LEU A 30 19.53 4.83 8.98
C LEU A 30 19.35 4.63 7.47
N LYS A 31 19.73 5.62 6.66
CA LYS A 31 19.64 5.54 5.20
C LYS A 31 20.54 4.43 4.66
N GLN A 32 21.76 4.29 5.17
CA GLN A 32 22.68 3.22 4.77
C GLN A 32 22.17 1.83 5.18
N LYS A 33 21.65 1.69 6.39
CA LYS A 33 21.05 0.43 6.86
C LYS A 33 19.83 0.05 6.03
N LEU A 34 18.95 1.00 5.72
CA LEU A 34 17.81 0.77 4.84
C LEU A 34 18.24 0.32 3.44
N LEU A 35 19.24 0.96 2.83
CA LEU A 35 19.75 0.57 1.52
C LEU A 35 20.33 -0.84 1.50
N ALA A 36 21.11 -1.20 2.53
CA ALA A 36 21.66 -2.54 2.67
C ALA A 36 20.56 -3.58 2.89
N TYR A 37 19.57 -3.28 3.73
CA TYR A 37 18.44 -4.16 3.99
C TYR A 37 17.60 -4.39 2.73
N THR A 38 17.30 -3.34 1.96
CA THR A 38 16.60 -3.46 0.67
C THR A 38 17.41 -4.29 -0.33
N SER A 39 18.75 -4.16 -0.34
CA SER A 39 19.61 -4.99 -1.18
C SER A 39 19.51 -6.48 -0.81
N CYS A 40 19.44 -6.82 0.47
CA CYS A 40 19.19 -8.19 0.94
C CYS A 40 17.81 -8.69 0.49
N LEU A 41 16.76 -7.88 0.64
CA LEU A 41 15.41 -8.24 0.18
C LEU A 41 15.38 -8.50 -1.34
N ARG A 42 16.09 -7.70 -2.14
CA ARG A 42 16.18 -7.89 -3.60
C ARG A 42 16.88 -9.20 -3.96
N GLN A 43 17.97 -9.52 -3.26
CA GLN A 43 18.65 -10.82 -3.44
C GLN A 43 17.70 -11.97 -3.10
N LEU A 44 16.93 -11.86 -2.02
CA LEU A 44 15.93 -12.87 -1.66
C LEU A 44 14.83 -12.97 -2.73
N ALA A 45 14.37 -11.85 -3.29
CA ALA A 45 13.36 -11.84 -4.36
C ALA A 45 13.82 -12.64 -5.58
N ASN A 46 15.05 -12.39 -6.02
CA ASN A 46 15.66 -13.07 -7.16
C ASN A 46 15.88 -14.57 -6.92
N ALA A 47 16.19 -14.97 -5.69
CA ALA A 47 16.43 -16.35 -5.31
C ALA A 47 15.20 -17.04 -4.69
N SER A 48 14.02 -16.41 -4.73
CA SER A 48 12.85 -16.88 -3.97
C SER A 48 12.29 -18.23 -4.42
N ASN A 49 12.69 -18.72 -5.61
CA ASN A 49 12.34 -20.05 -6.12
C ASN A 49 13.15 -21.18 -5.44
N GLU A 50 14.27 -20.85 -4.81
CA GLU A 50 15.09 -21.78 -4.03
C GLU A 50 14.48 -22.07 -2.64
N LEU A 51 13.50 -21.27 -2.21
CA LEU A 51 12.80 -21.44 -0.94
C LEU A 51 11.79 -22.60 -1.06
N GLN A 52 12.23 -23.81 -0.73
CA GLN A 52 11.39 -25.01 -0.75
C GLN A 52 11.01 -25.55 0.65
N SER A 53 11.65 -25.03 1.69
CA SER A 53 11.38 -25.46 3.07
C SER A 53 10.00 -25.00 3.53
N ALA A 54 9.09 -25.94 3.77
CA ALA A 54 7.73 -25.66 4.25
C ALA A 54 7.74 -24.90 5.59
N THR A 55 8.67 -25.24 6.48
CA THR A 55 8.85 -24.55 7.76
C THR A 55 9.26 -23.10 7.54
N LEU A 56 10.27 -22.85 6.70
CA LEU A 56 10.74 -21.50 6.42
C LEU A 56 9.67 -20.67 5.69
N ILE A 57 8.94 -21.26 4.73
CA ILE A 57 7.82 -20.60 4.06
C ILE A 57 6.76 -20.19 5.08
N LYS A 58 6.43 -21.05 6.05
CA LYS A 58 5.51 -20.71 7.13
C LYS A 58 6.04 -19.54 7.96
N ARG A 59 7.32 -19.52 8.30
CA ARG A 59 7.94 -18.39 9.02
C ARG A 59 7.85 -17.10 8.22
N LEU A 60 8.25 -17.13 6.94
CA LEU A 60 8.19 -15.98 6.04
C LEU A 60 6.76 -15.43 5.85
N LYS A 61 5.72 -16.24 6.01
CA LYS A 61 4.33 -15.74 5.96
C LYS A 61 3.88 -15.03 7.24
N ASN A 62 4.48 -15.33 8.38
CA ASN A 62 3.95 -14.95 9.69
C ASN A 62 4.87 -14.04 10.51
N GLU A 63 6.18 -14.04 10.23
CA GLU A 63 7.16 -13.26 10.97
C GLU A 63 7.50 -11.93 10.28
N ALA A 64 8.05 -10.99 11.04
CA ALA A 64 8.40 -9.66 10.54
C ALA A 64 9.76 -9.68 9.84
N TRP A 65 9.76 -9.32 8.55
CA TRP A 65 10.97 -9.20 7.73
C TRP A 65 10.78 -8.26 6.54
N CYS A 66 9.54 -7.96 6.15
CA CYS A 66 9.24 -7.00 5.09
C CYS A 66 9.56 -5.58 5.55
N LEU A 67 10.33 -4.86 4.74
CA LEU A 67 10.43 -3.41 4.86
C LEU A 67 9.16 -2.79 4.27
N GLY A 68 8.42 -2.03 5.08
CA GLY A 68 7.29 -1.20 4.66
C GLY A 68 7.57 0.27 4.88
N TYR A 69 6.96 1.13 4.06
CA TYR A 69 6.99 2.57 4.26
C TYR A 69 5.59 3.20 4.23
N GLN A 70 5.44 4.32 4.95
CA GLN A 70 4.25 5.15 4.94
C GLN A 70 4.68 6.60 4.72
N THR A 71 3.99 7.33 3.86
CA THR A 71 4.26 8.76 3.65
C THR A 71 3.42 9.56 4.64
N VAL A 72 4.08 10.27 5.55
CA VAL A 72 3.44 11.09 6.58
C VAL A 72 3.73 12.56 6.29
N GLU A 73 2.68 13.38 6.23
CA GLU A 73 2.82 14.83 6.12
C GLU A 73 3.07 15.44 7.50
N ARG A 74 4.23 16.11 7.65
CA ARG A 74 4.49 16.90 8.86
C ARG A 74 3.89 18.30 8.70
N ARG A 75 2.92 18.60 9.58
CA ARG A 75 2.16 19.87 9.62
C ARG A 75 3.01 21.15 9.64
N SER A 76 4.29 21.07 10.00
CA SER A 76 5.10 22.26 10.24
C SER A 76 5.69 22.89 8.96
N ASN A 77 5.98 22.11 7.90
CA ASN A 77 6.73 22.60 6.74
C ASN A 77 6.24 22.10 5.35
N ASN A 78 5.08 21.42 5.25
CA ASN A 78 4.65 20.71 4.03
C ASN A 78 5.66 19.67 3.48
N GLU A 79 6.62 19.25 4.31
CA GLU A 79 7.56 18.19 3.94
C GLU A 79 6.92 16.82 4.14
N LYS A 80 6.88 16.03 3.06
CA LYS A 80 6.47 14.63 3.08
C LYS A 80 7.65 13.79 3.59
N GLN A 81 7.48 13.15 4.74
CA GLN A 81 8.49 12.27 5.30
C GLN A 81 8.04 10.80 5.18
N ARG A 82 8.94 9.93 4.68
CA ARG A 82 8.71 8.49 4.69
C ARG A 82 9.07 7.94 6.08
N MET A 83 8.11 7.30 6.74
CA MET A 83 8.35 6.48 7.92
C MET A 83 8.51 5.03 7.49
N PHE A 84 9.57 4.37 7.97
CA PHE A 84 9.88 2.97 7.64
C PHE A 84 9.62 2.07 8.84
N LYS A 85 9.15 0.84 8.57
CA LYS A 85 8.94 -0.20 9.57
C LYS A 85 9.31 -1.58 9.00
N ILE A 86 9.77 -2.48 9.86
CA ILE A 86 9.89 -3.90 9.54
C ILE A 86 8.65 -4.60 10.10
N VAL A 87 7.89 -5.27 9.23
CA VAL A 87 6.59 -5.86 9.53
C VAL A 87 6.43 -7.22 8.85
N SER A 88 5.39 -7.97 9.20
CA SER A 88 5.05 -9.19 8.46
C SER A 88 4.40 -8.86 7.11
N PRO A 89 4.43 -9.78 6.13
CA PRO A 89 3.88 -9.51 4.79
C PRO A 89 2.41 -9.10 4.78
N ASN A 90 1.59 -9.66 5.68
CA ASN A 90 0.17 -9.35 5.81
C ASN A 90 -0.15 -7.93 6.30
N GLU A 91 0.85 -7.18 6.79
CA GLU A 91 0.71 -5.77 7.17
C GLU A 91 1.09 -4.83 6.01
N ILE A 92 1.66 -5.37 4.93
CA ILE A 92 1.98 -4.62 3.71
C ILE A 92 0.82 -4.71 2.73
N TYR A 93 0.44 -3.56 2.19
CA TYR A 93 -0.51 -3.46 1.09
C TYR A 93 0.19 -3.09 -0.20
N LEU A 94 -0.19 -3.75 -1.28
CA LEU A 94 0.29 -3.47 -2.63
C LEU A 94 -0.60 -2.41 -3.25
N ASP A 95 0.01 -1.38 -3.84
CA ASP A 95 -0.71 -0.24 -4.41
C ASP A 95 -1.04 -0.48 -5.88
N ASP A 96 -2.33 -0.59 -6.18
CA ASP A 96 -2.93 -0.54 -7.51
C ASP A 96 -4.00 0.56 -7.66
N ASP A 97 -4.28 1.31 -6.57
CA ASP A 97 -5.22 2.43 -6.53
C ASP A 97 -4.60 3.54 -5.67
N HIS A 98 -3.88 4.45 -6.34
CA HIS A 98 -3.20 5.58 -5.71
C HIS A 98 -4.15 6.45 -4.88
N GLN A 99 -5.43 6.54 -5.24
CA GLN A 99 -6.39 7.31 -4.45
C GLN A 99 -6.68 6.60 -3.11
N CYS A 100 -6.90 5.29 -3.14
CA CYS A 100 -7.03 4.51 -1.91
C CYS A 100 -5.75 4.57 -1.05
N ALA A 101 -4.57 4.52 -1.67
CA ALA A 101 -3.31 4.67 -0.95
C ALA A 101 -3.17 6.05 -0.30
N ILE A 102 -3.62 7.12 -0.96
CA ILE A 102 -3.66 8.48 -0.39
C ILE A 102 -4.62 8.55 0.80
N ASP A 103 -5.83 8.01 0.66
CA ASP A 103 -6.90 8.15 1.64
C ASP A 103 -6.65 7.28 2.89
N LEU A 104 -6.15 6.07 2.70
CA LEU A 104 -5.94 5.09 3.77
C LEU A 104 -4.54 5.17 4.40
N GLN A 105 -3.57 5.72 3.67
CA GLN A 105 -2.16 5.77 4.06
C GLN A 105 -1.64 4.41 4.57
N PRO A 106 -1.74 3.31 3.81
CA PRO A 106 -1.29 2.00 4.25
C PRO A 106 0.25 1.93 4.32
N LEU A 107 0.78 0.85 4.90
CA LEU A 107 2.19 0.49 4.74
C LEU A 107 2.39 -0.13 3.36
N LEU A 108 3.22 0.50 2.54
CA LEU A 108 3.52 0.08 1.18
C LEU A 108 4.89 -0.61 1.10
N PRO A 109 5.10 -1.56 0.17
CA PRO A 109 6.43 -2.09 -0.11
C PRO A 109 7.31 -1.00 -0.73
N PRO A 110 8.65 -1.15 -0.74
CA PRO A 110 9.51 -0.27 -1.51
C PRO A 110 9.15 -0.31 -2.99
N ASP A 111 9.41 0.79 -3.70
CA ASP A 111 9.01 1.01 -5.11
C ASP A 111 9.86 0.15 -6.09
N GLU A 112 9.82 -1.17 -5.96
CA GLU A 112 10.57 -2.17 -6.71
C GLU A 112 9.69 -3.37 -7.08
N SER A 113 9.61 -3.70 -8.37
CA SER A 113 8.69 -4.72 -8.90
C SER A 113 8.94 -6.12 -8.35
N GLU A 114 10.20 -6.45 -8.08
CA GLU A 114 10.65 -7.73 -7.56
C GLU A 114 10.22 -7.91 -6.11
N LEU A 115 10.22 -6.82 -5.33
CA LEU A 115 9.78 -6.82 -3.94
C LEU A 115 8.26 -6.91 -3.84
N THR A 116 7.52 -6.23 -4.72
CA THR A 116 6.06 -6.38 -4.84
C THR A 116 5.69 -7.86 -5.04
N LYS A 117 6.30 -8.52 -6.03
CA LYS A 117 6.05 -9.96 -6.31
C LYS A 117 6.46 -10.86 -5.15
N LEU A 118 7.59 -10.56 -4.51
CA LEU A 118 8.05 -11.32 -3.35
C LEU A 118 7.05 -11.22 -2.19
N TYR A 119 6.60 -10.01 -1.88
CA TYR A 119 5.70 -9.77 -0.75
C TYR A 119 4.32 -10.36 -1.02
N GLU A 120 3.80 -10.23 -2.24
CA GLU A 120 2.57 -10.88 -2.70
C GLU A 120 2.63 -12.39 -2.48
N LYS A 121 3.73 -13.04 -2.89
CA LYS A 121 3.97 -14.49 -2.71
C LYS A 121 3.89 -14.93 -1.25
N PHE A 122 4.20 -14.05 -0.29
CA PHE A 122 4.23 -14.33 1.13
C PHE A 122 3.06 -13.73 1.93
N GLY A 123 2.09 -13.08 1.28
CA GLY A 123 0.81 -12.71 1.89
C GLY A 123 0.48 -11.23 1.96
N ALA A 124 1.27 -10.35 1.33
CA ALA A 124 0.82 -8.98 1.09
C ALA A 124 -0.40 -8.96 0.16
N GLN A 125 -1.30 -8.01 0.37
CA GLN A 125 -2.59 -7.95 -0.32
C GLN A 125 -2.72 -6.67 -1.14
N TRP A 126 -3.40 -6.75 -2.28
CA TRP A 126 -3.71 -5.57 -3.08
C TRP A 126 -4.76 -4.71 -2.41
N LEU A 127 -4.60 -3.39 -2.47
CA LEU A 127 -5.55 -2.46 -1.87
C LEU A 127 -6.95 -2.60 -2.45
N SER A 128 -7.07 -2.75 -3.78
CA SER A 128 -8.37 -2.94 -4.43
C SER A 128 -9.13 -4.17 -3.95
N GLU A 129 -8.43 -5.26 -3.59
CA GLU A 129 -9.04 -6.48 -3.07
C GLU A 129 -9.56 -6.30 -1.64
N CYS A 130 -8.85 -5.50 -0.84
CA CYS A 130 -9.18 -5.22 0.55
C CYS A 130 -10.29 -4.16 0.68
N VAL A 131 -10.31 -3.20 -0.25
CA VAL A 131 -11.23 -2.09 -0.25
C VAL A 131 -12.43 -2.41 -1.12
N LYS A 132 -13.47 -2.99 -0.52
CA LYS A 132 -14.79 -3.01 -1.16
C LYS A 132 -15.36 -1.60 -1.12
N ARG A 133 -15.43 -0.92 -2.29
CA ARG A 133 -16.21 0.31 -2.45
C ARG A 133 -17.68 0.00 -2.25
N THR A 134 -18.12 -0.07 -1.01
CA THR A 134 -19.55 -0.19 -0.72
C THR A 134 -20.15 1.21 -0.81
N LEU A 135 -20.82 1.51 -1.92
CA LEU A 135 -21.80 2.61 -2.02
C LEU A 135 -22.99 2.28 -1.10
N VAL A 136 -22.79 2.25 0.22
CA VAL A 136 -23.90 2.10 1.17
C VAL A 136 -24.39 3.50 1.50
N HIS A 137 -25.40 3.97 0.77
CA HIS A 137 -26.34 4.87 1.41
C HIS A 137 -27.08 4.07 2.48
N LYS A 138 -26.53 4.04 3.71
CA LYS A 138 -27.27 3.56 4.88
C LYS A 138 -28.30 4.62 5.25
N GLY A 139 -29.45 4.56 4.57
CA GLY A 139 -30.63 5.34 4.86
C GLY A 139 -31.72 5.06 3.83
N LYS A 140 -32.98 4.97 4.25
CA LYS A 140 -34.08 5.18 3.30
C LYS A 140 -33.91 6.61 2.77
N VAL A 141 -33.87 6.78 1.45
CA VAL A 141 -33.97 8.12 0.84
C VAL A 141 -35.30 8.70 1.31
N ALA A 142 -35.27 9.53 2.34
CA ALA A 142 -36.43 10.29 2.76
C ALA A 142 -36.65 11.34 1.66
N THR A 143 -37.60 11.07 0.78
CA THR A 143 -38.12 12.05 -0.15
C THR A 143 -38.77 13.16 0.67
N SER A 144 -38.03 14.24 0.88
CA SER A 144 -38.63 15.50 1.31
C SER A 144 -39.20 16.22 0.09
N ASP A 145 -40.23 17.04 0.29
CA ASP A 145 -40.78 17.87 -0.80
C ASP A 145 -39.71 18.75 -1.46
N ARG A 146 -38.71 19.18 -0.68
CA ARG A 146 -37.54 19.90 -1.21
C ARG A 146 -36.69 19.02 -2.12
N GLY A 147 -36.47 17.76 -1.76
CA GLY A 147 -35.72 16.79 -2.56
C GLY A 147 -36.43 16.44 -3.87
N ASN A 148 -37.76 16.29 -3.83
CA ASN A 148 -38.58 16.05 -5.02
C ASN A 148 -38.55 17.27 -5.96
N LYS A 149 -38.76 18.49 -5.43
CA LYS A 149 -38.64 19.73 -6.22
C LYS A 149 -37.27 19.88 -6.88
N LEU A 150 -36.19 19.53 -6.17
CA LEU A 150 -34.83 19.61 -6.73
C LEU A 150 -34.65 18.57 -7.85
N ARG A 151 -35.16 17.34 -7.66
CA ARG A 151 -35.12 16.29 -8.67
C ARG A 151 -35.88 16.68 -9.93
N ASP A 152 -37.10 17.22 -9.79
CA ASP A 152 -37.92 17.67 -10.90
C ASP A 152 -37.24 18.81 -11.67
N LEU A 153 -36.57 19.72 -10.96
CA LEU A 153 -35.86 20.85 -11.57
C LEU A 153 -34.60 20.39 -12.32
N ILE A 154 -33.91 19.36 -11.81
CA ILE A 154 -32.79 18.71 -12.52
C ILE A 154 -33.31 18.01 -13.78
N GLN A 155 -34.39 17.23 -13.67
CA GLN A 155 -34.98 16.52 -14.80
C GLN A 155 -35.43 17.50 -15.90
N TYR A 156 -36.17 18.55 -15.53
CA TYR A 156 -36.62 19.59 -16.46
C TYR A 156 -35.45 20.26 -17.19
N ARG A 157 -34.35 20.55 -16.47
CA ARG A 157 -33.14 21.14 -17.09
C ARG A 157 -32.42 20.17 -18.01
N LEU A 158 -32.35 18.88 -17.66
CA LEU A 158 -31.79 17.85 -18.53
C LEU A 158 -32.62 17.71 -19.80
N ASP A 159 -33.95 17.65 -19.69
CA ASP A 159 -34.84 17.55 -20.85
C ASP A 159 -34.69 18.78 -21.77
N MET A 160 -34.55 19.98 -21.20
CA MET A 160 -34.25 21.21 -21.96
C MET A 160 -32.89 21.12 -22.68
N LEU A 161 -31.86 20.54 -22.06
CA LEU A 161 -30.56 20.33 -22.72
C LEU A 161 -30.66 19.33 -23.88
N PHE A 162 -31.45 18.26 -23.73
CA PHE A 162 -31.65 17.28 -24.79
C PHE A 162 -32.57 17.78 -25.92
N VAL A 163 -33.54 18.64 -25.62
CA VAL A 163 -34.37 19.32 -26.63
C VAL A 163 -33.54 20.36 -27.38
N ASN A 164 -32.72 21.17 -26.70
CA ASN A 164 -31.86 22.17 -27.35
C ASN A 164 -30.73 21.55 -28.17
N ASN A 165 -30.25 20.35 -27.81
CA ASN A 165 -29.28 19.61 -28.62
C ASN A 165 -29.89 18.90 -29.84
N ARG A 166 -31.22 18.89 -30.02
CA ARG A 166 -31.88 18.42 -31.25
C ARG A 166 -32.18 19.53 -32.27
N VAL A 167 -31.95 20.80 -31.93
CA VAL A 167 -32.25 21.95 -32.81
C VAL A 167 -31.07 22.37 -33.70
N ASN A 168 -29.88 21.77 -33.53
CA ASN A 168 -28.70 22.04 -34.39
C ASN A 168 -28.34 20.88 -35.33
N ILE A 169 -29.34 20.20 -35.91
CA ILE A 169 -29.14 19.38 -37.11
C ILE A 169 -30.24 19.73 -38.12
N ILE A 170 -30.10 20.89 -38.78
CA ILE A 170 -30.49 21.12 -40.19
C ILE A 170 -29.44 22.05 -40.78
#